data_AF-A0A090AIJ8-F1
#
_entry.id   AF-A0A090AIJ8-F1
#
_cell.length_a   1.000
_cell.length_b   1.000
_cell.length_c   1.000
_cell.angle_alpha   90.00
_cell.angle_beta   90.00
_cell.angle_gamma   90.00
#
_symmetry.space_group_name_H-M   'P 1'
#
loop_
_entity.id
_entity.type
_entity.pdbx_description
1 polymer ?
#
loop_
_entity_poly.entity_id
_entity_poly.type
_entity_poly.pdbx_seq_one_letter_code
_entity_poly.pdbx_strand_id
1 'polypeptide(L)' 'MEKIHPNALASVEFQLNWQSQVAAHVDCYFAPKVNFWRDFMPVALQTALMDKSRGDTVTVSLRHDNIIPIYAQQNIFTL' A
#
# COMPACT_ATOMS: atom_id res chain seq x y z
N MET A 1 -2.06 -6.82 23.53
CA MET A 1 -2.19 -7.08 22.09
C MET A 1 -1.02 -6.42 21.40
N GLU A 2 -0.36 -7.14 20.49
CA GLU A 2 0.71 -6.55 19.68
C GLU A 2 0.10 -5.56 18.68
N LYS A 3 0.67 -4.36 18.66
CA LYS A 3 0.30 -3.27 17.76
C LYS A 3 1.37 -3.13 16.69
N ILE A 4 0.98 -2.62 15.54
CA ILE A 4 1.93 -2.22 14.50
C ILE A 4 2.74 -1.02 15.00
N HIS A 5 4.07 -1.11 14.88
CA HIS A 5 5.05 -0.07 15.16
C HIS A 5 6.15 -0.11 14.08
N PRO A 6 7.07 0.87 13.98
CA PRO A 6 7.99 0.98 12.85
C PRO A 6 8.88 -0.26 12.57
N ASN A 7 9.18 -1.07 13.58
CA ASN A 7 9.99 -2.28 13.47
C ASN A 7 9.16 -3.58 13.45
N ALA A 8 7.83 -3.49 13.31
CA ALA A 8 6.95 -4.64 13.36
C ALA A 8 7.07 -5.50 12.08
N LEU A 9 6.75 -6.78 12.26
CA LEU A 9 6.47 -7.71 11.16
C LEU A 9 5.03 -8.20 11.32
N ALA A 10 4.22 -8.09 10.26
CA ALA A 10 2.83 -8.54 10.32
C ALA A 10 2.37 -9.18 9.01
N SER A 11 1.37 -10.06 9.13
CA SER A 11 0.56 -10.48 8.00
C SER A 11 -0.49 -9.41 7.73
N VAL A 12 -0.57 -8.93 6.48
CA VAL A 12 -1.52 -7.90 6.06
C VAL A 12 -2.22 -8.34 4.78
N GLU A 13 -3.53 -8.15 4.75
CA GLU A 13 -4.31 -8.23 3.52
C GLU A 13 -4.45 -6.82 2.95
N PHE A 14 -4.02 -6.64 1.71
CA PHE A 14 -4.17 -5.39 0.98
C PHE A 14 -5.27 -5.54 -0.07
N GLN A 15 -6.10 -4.51 -0.16
CA GLN A 15 -7.09 -4.34 -1.23
C GLN A 15 -6.87 -3.00 -1.91
N LEU A 16 -6.68 -3.00 -3.22
CA LEU A 16 -6.60 -1.81 -4.05
C LEU A 16 -7.86 -1.71 -4.92
N ASN A 17 -8.61 -0.63 -4.72
CA ASN A 17 -9.74 -0.28 -5.57
C ASN A 17 -9.30 0.83 -6.52
N TRP A 18 -9.44 0.64 -7.83
CA TRP A 18 -9.09 1.64 -8.82
C TRP A 18 -10.01 1.58 -10.05
N GLN A 19 -10.05 2.66 -10.82
CA GLN A 19 -10.93 2.81 -11.98
C GLN A 19 -10.07 3.11 -13.21
N SER A 20 -10.20 2.28 -14.25
CA SER A 20 -9.68 2.56 -15.58
C SER A 20 -10.72 3.31 -16.42
N GLN A 21 -10.36 3.64 -17.66
CA GLN A 21 -11.31 4.23 -18.61
C GLN A 21 -12.50 3.32 -18.93
N VAL A 22 -12.38 2.01 -18.68
CA VAL A 22 -13.36 1.00 -19.13
C VAL A 22 -13.95 0.14 -18.02
N ALA A 23 -13.34 0.09 -16.83
CA ALA A 23 -13.81 -0.77 -15.74
C ALA A 23 -13.32 -0.32 -14.35
N ALA A 24 -14.06 -0.73 -13.32
CA ALA A 24 -13.64 -0.70 -11.92
C ALA A 24 -12.93 -2.01 -11.57
N HIS A 25 -11.85 -1.93 -10.81
CA HIS A 25 -11.00 -3.05 -10.46
C HIS A 25 -10.84 -3.15 -8.94
N VAL A 26 -10.74 -4.38 -8.46
CA VAL A 26 -10.43 -4.71 -7.07
C VAL A 26 -9.33 -5.76 -7.07
N ASP A 27 -8.14 -5.33 -6.67
CA ASP A 27 -6.98 -6.22 -6.56
C ASP A 27 -6.73 -6.55 -5.09
N CYS A 28 -6.69 -7.83 -4.75
CA CYS A 28 -6.44 -8.30 -3.39
C CYS A 28 -5.11 -9.05 -3.31
N TYR A 29 -4.32 -8.76 -2.28
CA TYR A 29 -3.03 -9.41 -2.04
C TYR A 29 -2.81 -9.69 -0.56
N PHE A 30 -2.54 -10.94 -0.22
CA PHE A 30 -2.16 -11.34 1.14
C PHE A 30 -0.64 -11.41 1.27
N ALA A 31 -0.09 -10.53 2.11
CA ALA A 31 1.33 -10.43 2.39
C ALA A 31 1.63 -10.98 3.80
N PRO A 32 2.20 -12.19 3.95
CA PRO A 32 2.37 -12.82 5.26
C PRO A 32 3.51 -12.25 6.12
N LYS A 33 4.38 -11.40 5.55
CA LYS A 33 5.61 -10.91 6.20
C LYS A 33 5.94 -9.47 5.83
N VAL A 34 4.97 -8.56 5.98
CA VAL A 34 5.19 -7.13 5.78
C VAL A 34 6.11 -6.61 6.86
N ASN A 35 7.26 -6.08 6.46
CA ASN A 35 8.25 -5.45 7.33
C ASN A 35 8.09 -3.94 7.28
N PHE A 36 7.67 -3.33 8.39
CA PHE A 36 7.31 -1.91 8.45
C PHE A 36 8.51 -0.95 8.42
N TRP A 37 9.74 -1.46 8.52
CA TRP A 37 10.98 -0.68 8.41
C TRP A 37 11.59 -0.77 7.01
N ARG A 38 11.53 -1.94 6.38
CA ARG A 38 12.19 -2.21 5.09
C ARG A 38 11.27 -2.03 3.89
N ASP A 39 10.02 -2.47 3.99
CA ASP A 39 9.15 -2.53 2.83
C ASP A 39 8.61 -1.13 2.52
N PHE A 40 8.62 -0.77 1.24
CA PHE A 40 8.21 0.55 0.79
C PHE A 40 6.68 0.66 0.75
N MET A 41 6.13 1.62 1.48
CA MET A 41 4.67 1.83 1.58
C MET A 41 4.34 3.32 1.47
N PRO A 42 3.15 3.69 0.92
CA PRO A 42 2.77 5.09 0.83
C PRO A 42 2.69 5.66 2.24
N VAL A 43 3.22 6.86 2.46
CA VAL A 43 3.28 7.49 3.79
C VAL A 43 1.90 7.48 4.46
N ALA A 44 0.85 7.83 3.73
CA ALA A 44 -0.52 7.81 4.25
C ALA A 44 -0.96 6.42 4.75
N LEU A 45 -0.59 5.35 4.04
CA LEU A 45 -0.90 3.98 4.44
C LEU A 45 -0.07 3.56 5.65
N GLN A 46 1.24 3.84 5.65
CA GLN A 46 2.12 3.50 6.75
C GLN A 46 1.70 4.20 8.04
N THR A 47 1.38 5.50 7.98
CA THR A 47 0.87 6.26 9.13
C THR A 47 -0.47 5.73 9.62
N ALA A 48 -1.40 5.39 8.72
CA ALA A 48 -2.71 4.88 9.11
C ALA A 48 -2.63 3.49 9.81
N LEU A 49 -1.64 2.68 9.43
CA LEU A 49 -1.42 1.35 9.99
C LEU A 49 -0.76 1.39 11.38
N MET A 50 -0.09 2.47 11.78
CA MET A 50 0.52 2.56 13.10
C MET A 50 -0.52 2.40 14.21
N ASP A 51 -0.10 1.74 15.30
CA ASP A 51 -0.91 1.42 16.48
C ASP A 51 -2.12 0.49 16.25
N LYS A 52 -2.34 0.04 15.01
CA LYS A 52 -3.38 -0.94 14.68
C LYS A 52 -3.03 -2.32 15.22
N SER A 53 -4.07 -3.03 15.63
CA SER A 53 -3.99 -4.39 16.14
C SER A 53 -4.57 -5.38 15.13
N ARG A 54 -4.34 -6.67 15.36
CA ARG A 54 -4.92 -7.73 14.55
C ARG A 54 -6.45 -7.57 14.44
N GLY A 55 -6.95 -7.59 13.20
CA GLY A 55 -8.37 -7.45 12.88
C GLY A 55 -8.80 -6.02 12.56
N ASP A 56 -7.99 -5.01 12.89
CA ASP A 56 -8.27 -3.64 12.48
C ASP A 56 -8.12 -3.49 10.96
N THR A 57 -8.95 -2.63 10.38
CA THR A 57 -8.90 -2.26 8.96
C THR A 57 -8.73 -0.76 8.83
N VAL A 58 -7.95 -0.34 7.84
CA VAL A 58 -7.78 1.07 7.47
C VAL A 58 -8.02 1.24 5.98
N THR A 59 -8.54 2.41 5.60
CA THR A 59 -8.73 2.78 4.21
C THR A 59 -8.11 4.14 3.99
N VAL A 60 -7.27 4.26 2.96
CA VAL A 60 -6.61 5.50 2.59
C VAL A 60 -6.82 5.76 1.10
N SER A 61 -7.05 7.01 0.74
CA SER A 61 -7.05 7.42 -0.67
C SER A 61 -5.62 7.72 -1.09
N LEU A 62 -5.13 6.98 -2.09
CA LEU A 62 -3.82 7.22 -2.67
C LEU A 62 -3.98 8.18 -3.85
N ARG A 63 -3.39 9.37 -3.75
CA ARG A 63 -3.26 10.28 -4.88
C ARG A 63 -1.99 9.93 -5.66
N HIS A 64 -1.97 10.30 -6.95
CA HIS A 64 -0.93 9.97 -7.93
C HIS A 64 0.49 10.44 -7.53
N ASP A 65 0.61 11.30 -6.53
CA ASP A 65 1.83 11.92 -6.02
C ASP A 65 2.51 11.14 -4.89
N ASN A 66 1.92 10.03 -4.42
CA ASN A 66 2.39 9.41 -3.17
C ASN A 66 3.53 8.38 -3.33
N ILE A 67 3.60 7.61 -4.42
CA ILE A 67 4.61 6.54 -4.59
C ILE A 67 4.94 6.25 -6.05
N ILE A 68 3.91 6.07 -6.88
CA ILE A 68 4.09 5.70 -8.28
C ILE A 68 3.86 6.98 -9.10
N PRO A 69 4.89 7.51 -9.79
CA PRO A 69 4.71 8.67 -10.63
C PRO A 69 3.70 8.35 -11.75
N ILE A 70 3.03 9.39 -12.23
CA ILE A 70 2.17 9.27 -13.42
C ILE A 70 3.02 8.72 -14.57
N TYR A 71 2.41 7.84 -15.37
CA TYR A 71 3.01 7.36 -16.61
C TYR A 71 3.58 8.53 -17.41
N ALA A 72 4.86 8.42 -17.78
CA ALA A 72 5.55 9.45 -18.53
C ALA A 72 6.41 8.77 -19.60
N GLN A 73 6.14 9.06 -20.87
CA GLN A 73 6.81 8.41 -22.00
C GLN A 73 8.33 8.59 -21.95
N GLN A 74 8.81 9.71 -21.41
CA GLN A 74 10.25 9.98 -21.22
C GLN A 74 10.94 9.03 -20.23
N ASN A 75 10.18 8.31 -19.40
CA ASN A 75 10.72 7.33 -18.45
C ASN A 75 10.82 5.91 -19.06
N ILE A 76 10.51 5.74 -20.35
CA ILE A 76 10.61 4.46 -21.06
C ILE A 76 11.95 4.42 -21.80
N PHE A 77 12.79 3.46 -21.45
CA PHE A 77 14.04 3.18 -22.16
C PHE A 77 13.83 2.02 -23.14
N THR A 78 14.23 2.22 -24.38
CA THR A 78 14.27 1.17 -25.41
C THR A 78 15.72 0.72 -25.61
N LEU A 79 15.92 -0.60 -25.77
CA LEU A 79 17.21 -1.20 -26.12
C LEU A 79 17.64 -0.83 -27.54
#